data_AF-A0A9E0Y8W0-F1
#
_entry.id   AF-A0A9E0Y8W0-F1
#
_cell.length_a   1.000
_cell.length_b   1.000
_cell.length_c   1.000
_cell.angle_alpha   90.00
_cell.angle_beta   90.00
_cell.angle_gamma   90.00
#
_symmetry.space_group_name_H-M   'P 1'
#
loop_
_entity.id
_entity.type
_entity.pdbx_description
1 polymer ?
#
loop_
_entity_poly.entity_id
_entity_poly.type
_entity_poly.pdbx_seq_one_letter_code
_entity_poly.pdbx_strand_id
1 'polypeptide(L)'
;MFKTIWFLLLVALAAGHAVRAQQPPISLLLGDVQKSADRVYQFSHDGSDEELTSTDQLGSERYIKDLFDYSKECLAAIDKAQAAGATDSRTVTLTRRDDESKFQMSLGEIRALCRRMIKMTGGGVWKGQATEAAQYISIWLKPLQDGSIDKTQAAVAAKNGKDALAKLDEARANGLADTEELEVFDQTMTVRDAREQIVYIQTEISKINDKFVAKEEALYAPFRAALSGDKLALYNSRMYMAGVYGAGGRLLKTPAEYAASPVWCEWSVDRNSLVTTWSLGCWHFKGMTRVGDVVNRSGVGSTPPSSAFR
;
A
#
# COMPACT_ATOMS: atom_id res chain seq x y z
N MET A 1 -10.27 -47.61 -7.88
CA MET A 1 -9.61 -46.43 -7.31
C MET A 1 -8.50 -45.85 -8.20
N PHE A 2 -8.56 -46.01 -9.54
CA PHE A 2 -7.47 -45.62 -10.47
C PHE A 2 -7.93 -44.82 -11.71
N LYS A 3 -9.19 -44.35 -11.76
CA LYS A 3 -9.74 -43.63 -12.93
C LYS A 3 -9.80 -42.11 -12.77
N THR A 4 -9.55 -41.57 -11.58
CA THR A 4 -9.68 -40.12 -11.30
C THR A 4 -8.38 -39.33 -11.50
N ILE A 5 -7.23 -40.00 -11.60
CA ILE A 5 -5.91 -39.35 -11.71
C ILE A 5 -5.59 -38.90 -13.16
N TRP A 6 -6.17 -39.57 -14.17
CA TRP A 6 -5.94 -39.20 -15.58
C TRP A 6 -6.67 -37.92 -16.02
N PHE A 7 -7.77 -37.57 -15.37
CA PHE A 7 -8.53 -36.35 -15.72
C PHE A 7 -7.86 -35.06 -15.22
N LEU A 8 -7.09 -35.12 -14.14
CA LEU A 8 -6.34 -33.96 -13.63
C LEU A 8 -5.07 -33.66 -14.44
N LEU A 9 -4.47 -34.66 -15.10
CA LEU A 9 -3.29 -34.46 -15.94
C LEU A 9 -3.64 -33.80 -17.30
N LEU A 10 -4.84 -34.06 -17.83
CA LEU A 10 -5.32 -33.46 -19.08
C LEU A 10 -5.80 -32.01 -18.93
N VAL A 11 -6.32 -31.63 -17.75
CA VAL A 11 -6.64 -30.23 -17.45
C VAL A 11 -5.37 -29.39 -17.24
N ALA A 12 -4.29 -29.98 -16.71
CA ALA A 12 -2.99 -29.29 -16.58
C ALA A 12 -2.30 -29.06 -17.94
N LEU A 13 -2.49 -29.95 -18.93
CA LEU A 13 -1.94 -29.77 -20.28
C LEU A 13 -2.79 -28.83 -21.16
N ALA A 14 -4.09 -28.70 -20.92
CA ALA A 14 -4.96 -27.74 -21.60
C ALA A 14 -4.88 -26.30 -21.03
N ALA A 15 -4.43 -26.13 -19.78
CA ALA A 15 -4.18 -24.82 -19.18
C ALA A 15 -2.82 -24.19 -19.58
N GLY A 16 -1.95 -24.94 -20.30
CA GLY A 16 -0.68 -24.45 -20.85
C GLY A 16 -0.83 -23.52 -22.06
N HIS A 17 -2.03 -23.39 -22.61
CA HIS A 17 -2.39 -22.31 -23.54
C HIS A 17 -2.93 -21.10 -22.77
N ALA A 18 -2.39 -20.89 -21.56
CA ALA A 18 -2.47 -19.64 -20.83
C ALA A 18 -2.30 -18.52 -21.83
N VAL A 19 -3.38 -17.73 -21.96
CA VAL A 19 -3.47 -16.47 -22.67
C VAL A 19 -2.07 -15.87 -22.76
N ARG A 20 -1.40 -16.06 -23.90
CA ARG A 20 -0.24 -15.26 -24.28
C ARG A 20 -0.87 -13.88 -24.40
N ALA A 21 -0.87 -13.13 -23.29
CA ALA A 21 -1.30 -11.75 -23.28
C ALA A 21 -0.57 -11.12 -24.46
N GLN A 22 -1.34 -10.77 -25.49
CA GLN A 22 -0.80 -10.38 -26.77
C GLN A 22 0.14 -9.22 -26.46
N GLN A 23 1.45 -9.46 -26.57
CA GLN A 23 2.42 -8.46 -26.17
C GLN A 23 2.12 -7.20 -26.99
N PRO A 24 2.07 -6.02 -26.35
CA PRO A 24 1.80 -4.80 -27.08
C PRO A 24 2.78 -4.69 -28.26
N PRO A 25 2.31 -4.22 -29.43
CA PRO A 25 3.16 -4.12 -30.60
C PRO A 25 4.38 -3.25 -30.30
N ILE A 26 5.55 -3.65 -30.79
CA ILE A 26 6.84 -2.96 -30.52
C ILE A 26 6.74 -1.46 -30.88
N SER A 27 5.97 -1.09 -31.90
CA SER A 27 5.76 0.32 -32.27
C SER A 27 5.14 1.15 -31.15
N LEU A 28 4.22 0.58 -30.38
CA LEU A 28 3.60 1.25 -29.22
C LEU A 28 4.64 1.44 -28.11
N LEU A 29 5.42 0.39 -27.83
CA LEU A 29 6.50 0.44 -26.82
C LEU A 29 7.60 1.45 -27.19
N LEU A 30 7.95 1.55 -28.48
CA LEU A 30 8.88 2.57 -28.96
C LEU A 30 8.31 3.98 -28.86
N GLY A 31 6.99 4.14 -28.97
CA GLY A 31 6.31 5.41 -28.71
C GLY A 31 6.44 5.84 -27.23
N ASP A 32 6.32 4.89 -26.31
CA ASP A 32 6.56 5.14 -24.88
C ASP A 32 8.03 5.52 -24.61
N VAL A 33 8.98 4.81 -25.23
CA VAL A 33 10.41 5.15 -25.16
C VAL A 33 10.64 6.57 -25.67
N GLN A 34 10.12 6.91 -26.84
CA GLN A 34 10.25 8.24 -27.44
C GLN A 34 9.73 9.32 -26.48
N LYS A 35 8.51 9.16 -25.95
CA LYS A 35 7.89 10.14 -25.05
C LYS A 35 8.73 10.40 -23.80
N SER A 36 9.27 9.35 -23.18
CA SER A 36 10.13 9.50 -22.00
C SER A 36 11.52 10.04 -22.36
N ALA A 37 12.08 9.62 -23.49
CA ALA A 37 13.38 10.09 -23.98
C ALA A 37 13.36 11.57 -24.39
N ASP A 38 12.27 12.06 -25.00
CA ASP A 38 12.07 13.47 -25.32
C ASP A 38 12.18 14.34 -24.07
N ARG A 39 11.56 13.91 -22.96
CA ARG A 39 11.64 14.61 -21.67
C ARG A 39 13.06 14.61 -21.11
N VAL A 40 13.73 13.45 -21.09
CA VAL A 40 15.11 13.37 -20.58
C VAL A 40 16.06 14.22 -21.43
N TYR A 41 15.91 14.15 -22.76
CA TYR A 41 16.74 14.88 -23.71
C TYR A 41 16.56 16.38 -23.55
N GLN A 42 15.31 16.87 -23.57
CA GLN A 42 14.99 18.28 -23.39
C GLN A 42 15.68 18.85 -22.14
N PHE A 43 15.50 18.20 -21.00
CA PHE A 43 16.10 18.64 -19.74
C PHE A 43 17.63 18.61 -19.77
N SER A 44 18.24 17.62 -20.42
CA SER A 44 19.71 17.50 -20.50
C SER A 44 20.37 18.51 -21.45
N HIS A 45 19.64 18.98 -22.46
CA HIS A 45 20.16 19.89 -23.49
C HIS A 45 19.90 21.35 -23.12
N ASP A 46 18.70 21.67 -22.64
CA ASP A 46 18.34 23.03 -22.21
C ASP A 46 19.14 23.44 -20.95
N GLY A 47 19.52 22.46 -20.11
CA GLY A 47 20.43 22.68 -18.98
C GLY A 47 21.90 22.92 -19.35
N SER A 48 22.27 22.91 -20.63
CA SER A 48 23.63 23.23 -21.11
C SER A 48 23.79 24.67 -21.62
N ASP A 49 22.69 25.43 -21.72
CA ASP A 49 22.78 26.89 -21.87
C ASP A 49 23.31 27.47 -20.55
N GLU A 50 24.41 28.22 -20.62
CA GLU A 50 25.18 28.75 -19.49
C GLU A 50 24.33 29.47 -18.43
N GLU A 51 23.14 29.96 -18.79
CA GLU A 51 22.18 30.61 -17.90
C GLU A 51 21.59 29.67 -16.82
N LEU A 52 21.45 28.36 -17.09
CA LEU A 52 20.88 27.37 -16.16
C LEU A 52 21.93 26.59 -15.37
N THR A 53 23.21 26.69 -15.75
CA THR A 53 24.34 25.98 -15.11
C THR A 53 24.94 26.71 -13.92
N SER A 54 24.47 27.93 -13.60
CA SER A 54 24.72 28.46 -12.26
C SER A 54 24.04 27.51 -11.28
N THR A 55 24.82 26.94 -10.36
CA THR A 55 24.37 26.02 -9.33
C THR A 55 23.23 26.57 -8.45
N ASP A 56 22.88 27.85 -8.61
CA ASP A 56 21.73 28.53 -8.00
C ASP A 56 20.40 28.36 -8.76
N GLN A 57 20.37 27.97 -10.05
CA GLN A 57 19.14 27.86 -10.85
C GLN A 57 18.68 26.44 -11.24
N LEU A 58 19.44 25.39 -10.91
CA LEU A 58 18.85 24.05 -10.64
C LEU A 58 17.97 24.04 -9.35
N GLY A 59 17.73 25.23 -8.77
CA GLY A 59 17.14 25.56 -7.47
C GLY A 59 15.67 25.22 -7.25
N SER A 60 15.13 24.17 -7.84
CA SER A 60 14.03 23.47 -7.17
C SER A 60 14.37 21.98 -7.10
N GLU A 61 14.47 21.43 -5.90
CA GLU A 61 14.63 19.98 -5.66
C GLU A 61 13.63 19.15 -6.50
N ARG A 62 12.47 19.74 -6.78
CA ARG A 62 11.45 19.24 -7.71
C ARG A 62 11.98 18.97 -9.12
N TYR A 63 12.77 19.89 -9.69
CA TYR A 63 13.31 19.76 -11.05
C TYR A 63 14.32 18.60 -11.16
N ILE A 64 15.22 18.49 -10.18
CA ILE A 64 16.19 17.38 -10.10
C ILE A 64 15.47 16.05 -9.96
N LYS A 65 14.41 16.02 -9.14
CA LYS A 65 13.56 14.84 -8.96
C LYS A 65 12.82 14.45 -10.24
N ASP A 66 12.20 15.40 -10.94
CA ASP A 66 11.47 15.13 -12.19
C ASP A 66 12.41 14.54 -13.26
N LEU A 67 13.60 15.11 -13.43
CA LEU A 67 14.61 14.56 -14.36
C LEU A 67 15.06 13.15 -13.97
N PHE A 68 15.25 12.90 -12.67
CA PHE A 68 15.57 11.58 -12.14
C PHE A 68 14.46 10.56 -12.44
N ASP A 69 13.20 10.92 -12.17
CA ASP A 69 12.03 10.07 -12.39
C ASP A 69 11.83 9.78 -13.88
N TYR A 70 11.89 10.80 -14.75
CA TYR A 70 11.79 10.60 -16.21
C TYR A 70 12.91 9.70 -16.74
N SER A 71 14.10 9.79 -16.17
CA SER A 71 15.21 8.91 -16.55
C SER A 71 14.96 7.45 -16.14
N LYS A 72 14.39 7.19 -14.96
CA LYS A 72 13.97 5.83 -14.55
C LYS A 72 12.82 5.30 -15.43
N GLU A 73 11.82 6.13 -15.71
CA GLU A 73 10.72 5.77 -16.61
C GLU A 73 11.22 5.41 -18.01
N CYS A 74 12.16 6.20 -18.55
CA CYS A 74 12.75 5.93 -19.86
C CYS A 74 13.51 4.60 -19.88
N LEU A 75 14.33 4.30 -18.84
CA LEU A 75 14.99 2.99 -18.74
C LEU A 75 13.99 1.84 -18.69
N ALA A 76 12.92 1.95 -17.91
CA ALA A 76 11.88 0.93 -17.83
C ALA A 76 11.15 0.74 -19.17
N ALA A 77 10.91 1.81 -19.92
CA ALA A 77 10.32 1.74 -21.26
C ALA A 77 11.26 1.03 -22.25
N ILE A 78 12.57 1.32 -22.19
CA ILE A 78 13.58 0.65 -23.02
C ILE A 78 13.62 -0.84 -22.69
N ASP A 79 13.66 -1.21 -21.41
CA ASP A 79 13.69 -2.62 -20.99
C ASP A 79 12.46 -3.39 -21.48
N LYS A 80 11.27 -2.77 -21.44
CA LYS A 80 10.04 -3.34 -22.02
C LYS A 80 10.13 -3.53 -23.54
N ALA A 81 10.65 -2.52 -24.27
CA ALA A 81 10.82 -2.62 -25.72
C ALA A 81 11.81 -3.73 -26.10
N GLN A 82 12.90 -3.88 -25.34
CA GLN A 82 13.89 -4.94 -25.56
C GLN A 82 13.36 -6.33 -25.22
N ALA A 83 12.59 -6.46 -24.14
CA ALA A 83 11.89 -7.71 -23.82
C ALA A 83 10.89 -8.13 -24.91
N ALA A 84 10.40 -7.18 -25.70
CA ALA A 84 9.56 -7.42 -26.88
C ALA A 84 10.35 -7.60 -28.20
N GLY A 85 11.69 -7.56 -28.17
CA GLY A 85 12.55 -7.85 -29.31
C GLY A 85 13.20 -6.63 -30.00
N ALA A 86 13.08 -5.42 -29.44
CA ALA A 86 13.85 -4.28 -29.95
C ALA A 86 15.35 -4.42 -29.65
N THR A 87 16.22 -4.07 -30.61
CA THR A 87 17.68 -4.11 -30.42
C THR A 87 18.22 -2.78 -29.89
N ASP A 88 19.38 -2.77 -29.23
CA ASP A 88 20.04 -1.53 -28.80
C ASP A 88 20.31 -0.57 -29.98
N SER A 89 20.52 -1.10 -31.19
CA SER A 89 20.73 -0.33 -32.42
C SER A 89 19.47 0.30 -33.00
N ARG A 90 18.28 -0.08 -32.52
CA ARG A 90 17.01 0.48 -32.98
C ARG A 90 16.97 1.97 -32.67
N THR A 91 16.66 2.79 -33.66
CA THR A 91 16.56 4.24 -33.48
C THR A 91 15.13 4.68 -33.18
N VAL A 92 15.03 5.79 -32.46
CA VAL A 92 13.81 6.54 -32.17
C VAL A 92 14.08 8.01 -32.46
N THR A 93 13.06 8.70 -32.96
CA THR A 93 13.12 10.14 -33.24
C THR A 93 12.88 10.90 -31.95
N LEU A 94 13.85 11.67 -31.49
CA LEU A 94 13.65 12.63 -30.40
C LEU A 94 13.28 14.00 -30.98
N THR A 95 12.42 14.73 -30.29
CA THR A 95 11.98 16.08 -30.68
C THR A 95 12.36 17.08 -29.58
N ARG A 96 13.18 18.07 -29.93
CA ARG A 96 13.45 19.21 -29.04
C ARG A 96 12.24 20.14 -29.03
N ARG A 97 11.75 20.50 -27.86
CA ARG A 97 10.49 21.24 -27.72
C ARG A 97 10.58 22.69 -28.23
N ASP A 98 11.72 23.33 -28.03
CA ASP A 98 11.86 24.78 -28.22
C ASP A 98 11.89 25.20 -29.69
N ASP A 99 12.39 24.34 -30.57
CA ASP A 99 12.49 24.61 -32.01
C ASP A 99 11.95 23.47 -32.90
N GLU A 100 11.32 22.47 -32.29
CA GLU A 100 10.79 21.27 -32.94
C GLU A 100 11.83 20.47 -33.76
N SER A 101 13.12 20.69 -33.53
CA SER A 101 14.18 19.96 -34.23
C SER A 101 14.14 18.48 -33.85
N LYS A 102 14.42 17.63 -34.86
CA LYS A 102 14.31 16.18 -34.75
C LYS A 102 15.67 15.52 -34.87
N PHE A 103 15.96 14.61 -33.96
CA PHE A 103 17.21 13.87 -33.92
C PHE A 103 16.93 12.37 -33.86
N GLN A 104 17.81 11.55 -34.42
CA GLN A 104 17.73 10.10 -34.26
C GLN A 104 18.72 9.67 -33.18
N MET A 105 18.25 8.91 -32.20
CA MET A 105 19.12 8.25 -31.23
C MET A 105 18.77 6.77 -31.15
N SER A 106 19.78 5.93 -31.00
CA SER A 106 19.61 4.51 -30.75
C SER A 106 19.14 4.25 -29.31
N LEU A 107 18.44 3.13 -29.07
CA LEU A 107 18.04 2.71 -27.73
C LEU A 107 19.26 2.60 -26.78
N GLY A 108 20.41 2.16 -27.29
CA GLY A 108 21.66 2.10 -26.54
C GLY A 108 22.15 3.48 -26.08
N GLU A 109 22.10 4.48 -26.96
CA GLU A 109 22.50 5.87 -26.62
C GLU A 109 21.52 6.50 -25.63
N ILE A 110 20.20 6.31 -25.81
CA ILE A 110 19.19 6.82 -24.88
C ILE A 110 19.37 6.19 -23.50
N ARG A 111 19.60 4.88 -23.43
CA ARG A 111 19.90 4.18 -22.17
C ARG A 111 21.12 4.78 -21.47
N ALA A 112 22.19 5.06 -22.23
CA ALA A 112 23.40 5.68 -21.67
C ALA A 112 23.13 7.11 -21.15
N LEU A 113 22.32 7.90 -21.88
CA LEU A 113 21.87 9.23 -21.45
C LEU A 113 21.10 9.16 -20.13
N CYS A 114 20.06 8.31 -20.04
CA CYS A 114 19.26 8.17 -18.82
C CYS A 114 20.09 7.72 -17.62
N ARG A 115 21.02 6.76 -17.81
CA ARG A 115 21.95 6.35 -16.74
C ARG A 115 22.85 7.49 -16.27
N ARG A 116 23.33 8.34 -17.19
CA ARG A 116 24.12 9.52 -16.84
C ARG A 116 23.30 10.52 -16.04
N MET A 117 22.06 10.80 -16.47
CA MET A 117 21.15 11.69 -15.74
C MET A 117 20.87 11.17 -14.33
N ILE A 118 20.50 9.89 -14.18
CA ILE A 118 20.32 9.24 -12.86
C ILE A 118 21.56 9.37 -12.00
N LYS A 119 22.77 9.20 -12.56
CA LYS A 119 24.01 9.35 -11.80
C LYS A 119 24.22 10.79 -11.32
N MET A 120 23.90 11.78 -12.16
CA MET A 120 24.09 13.20 -11.82
C MET A 120 23.04 13.71 -10.83
N THR A 121 21.77 13.33 -11.00
CA THR A 121 20.67 13.79 -10.15
C THR A 121 20.44 12.90 -8.93
N GLY A 122 20.88 11.64 -8.98
CA GLY A 122 20.59 10.63 -7.98
C GLY A 122 21.10 11.00 -6.59
N GLY A 123 22.31 11.57 -6.45
CA GLY A 123 22.86 11.91 -5.13
C GLY A 123 21.92 12.78 -4.30
N GLY A 124 21.40 13.87 -4.87
CA GLY A 124 20.45 14.76 -4.20
C GLY A 124 19.08 14.11 -3.96
N VAL A 125 18.57 13.34 -4.94
CA VAL A 125 17.27 12.65 -4.81
C VAL A 125 17.31 11.59 -3.72
N TRP A 126 18.35 10.76 -3.69
CA TRP A 126 18.51 9.71 -2.69
C TRP A 126 18.72 10.29 -1.30
N LYS A 127 19.49 11.37 -1.18
CA LYS A 127 19.62 12.11 0.08
C LYS A 127 18.28 12.67 0.54
N GLY A 128 17.50 13.29 -0.36
CA GLY A 128 16.16 13.79 -0.05
C GLY A 128 15.18 12.68 0.40
N GLN A 129 15.19 11.53 -0.27
CA GLN A 129 14.39 10.37 0.14
C GLN A 129 14.81 9.80 1.50
N ALA A 130 16.11 9.73 1.76
CA ALA A 130 16.64 9.31 3.05
C ALA A 130 16.24 10.28 4.17
N THR A 131 16.29 11.59 3.91
CA THR A 131 15.79 12.62 4.83
C THR A 131 14.30 12.48 5.10
N GLU A 132 13.47 12.31 4.06
CA GLU A 132 12.02 12.08 4.20
C GLU A 132 11.74 10.82 5.03
N ALA A 133 12.48 9.73 4.79
CA ALA A 133 12.38 8.51 5.59
C ALA A 133 12.76 8.75 7.05
N ALA A 134 13.83 9.51 7.30
CA ALA A 134 14.29 9.84 8.65
C ALA A 134 13.29 10.72 9.43
N GLN A 135 12.41 11.49 8.78
CA GLN A 135 11.34 12.23 9.47
C GLN A 135 10.40 11.34 10.28
N TYR A 136 10.30 10.05 9.91
CA TYR A 136 9.61 9.03 10.71
C TYR A 136 10.09 9.02 12.18
N ILE A 137 11.40 9.20 12.41
CA ILE A 137 12.01 9.19 13.73
C ILE A 137 11.45 10.34 14.57
N SER A 138 11.46 11.56 14.05
CA SER A 138 10.97 12.75 14.76
C SER A 138 9.48 12.65 15.12
N ILE A 139 8.69 11.93 14.32
CA ILE A 139 7.25 11.74 14.57
C ILE A 139 7.01 10.71 15.69
N TRP A 140 7.76 9.60 15.71
CA TRP A 140 7.40 8.44 16.52
C TRP A 140 8.29 8.17 17.73
N LEU A 141 9.53 8.64 17.74
CA LEU A 141 10.48 8.34 18.81
C LEU A 141 9.99 8.86 20.17
N LYS A 142 9.54 10.11 20.23
CA LYS A 142 9.04 10.72 21.46
C LYS A 142 7.75 10.07 21.98
N PRO A 143 6.67 9.92 21.17
CA PRO A 143 5.49 9.17 21.62
C PRO A 143 5.81 7.76 22.13
N LEU A 144 6.77 7.09 21.48
CA LEU A 144 7.22 5.76 21.89
C LEU A 144 7.89 5.78 23.26
N GLN A 145 8.83 6.71 23.50
CA GLN A 145 9.53 6.87 24.78
C GLN A 145 8.58 7.27 25.91
N ASP A 146 7.59 8.12 25.62
CA ASP A 146 6.56 8.56 26.57
C ASP A 146 5.50 7.47 26.85
N GLY A 147 5.52 6.36 26.09
CA GLY A 147 4.51 5.29 26.19
C GLY A 147 3.10 5.76 25.83
N SER A 148 2.97 6.81 25.02
CA SER A 148 1.69 7.47 24.70
C SER A 148 1.02 6.92 23.44
N ILE A 149 1.58 5.88 22.82
CA ILE A 149 1.09 5.29 21.57
C ILE A 149 -0.11 4.38 21.83
N ASP A 150 -1.26 4.76 21.27
CA ASP A 150 -2.47 3.94 21.25
C ASP A 150 -2.47 2.89 20.10
N LYS A 151 -3.52 2.07 20.04
CA LYS A 151 -3.67 1.01 19.03
C LYS A 151 -3.70 1.57 17.60
N THR A 152 -4.43 2.66 17.37
CA THR A 152 -4.57 3.26 16.03
C THR A 152 -3.25 3.84 15.57
N GLN A 153 -2.57 4.56 16.46
CA GLN A 153 -1.25 5.12 16.24
C GLN A 153 -0.22 4.03 15.97
N ALA A 154 -0.20 2.94 16.75
CA ALA A 154 0.71 1.82 16.55
C ALA A 154 0.52 1.14 15.18
N ALA A 155 -0.71 1.03 14.68
CA ALA A 155 -0.97 0.49 13.34
C ALA A 155 -0.45 1.41 12.23
N VAL A 156 -0.68 2.73 12.35
CA VAL A 156 -0.16 3.74 11.41
C VAL A 156 1.37 3.78 11.42
N ALA A 157 1.97 3.80 12.61
CA ALA A 157 3.43 3.81 12.79
C ALA A 157 4.08 2.56 12.20
N ALA A 158 3.45 1.39 12.31
CA ALA A 158 3.96 0.15 11.73
C ALA A 158 4.01 0.19 10.20
N LYS A 159 2.96 0.75 9.57
CA LYS A 159 2.92 0.92 8.11
C LYS A 159 3.96 1.94 7.66
N ASN A 160 3.93 3.15 8.24
CA ASN A 160 4.84 4.22 7.86
C ASN A 160 6.30 3.85 8.08
N GLY A 161 6.60 3.08 9.13
CA GLY A 161 7.96 2.62 9.39
C GLY A 161 8.47 1.67 8.30
N LYS A 162 7.61 0.79 7.76
CA LYS A 162 7.98 -0.11 6.64
C LYS A 162 8.31 0.69 5.40
N ASP A 163 7.48 1.67 5.09
CA ASP A 163 7.67 2.55 3.94
C ASP A 163 8.94 3.40 4.10
N ALA A 164 9.20 3.93 5.30
CA ALA A 164 10.41 4.68 5.63
C ALA A 164 11.69 3.81 5.48
N LEU A 165 11.70 2.61 6.06
CA LEU A 165 12.85 1.70 5.96
C LEU A 165 13.13 1.31 4.50
N ALA A 166 12.07 1.02 3.72
CA ALA A 166 12.20 0.67 2.31
C ALA A 166 12.80 1.83 1.48
N LYS A 167 12.32 3.06 1.70
CA LYS A 167 12.88 4.27 1.04
C LYS A 167 14.37 4.46 1.38
N LEU A 168 14.73 4.32 2.65
CA LEU A 168 16.12 4.47 3.10
C LEU A 168 17.02 3.37 2.52
N ASP A 169 16.57 2.12 2.52
CA ASP A 169 17.31 1.00 1.94
C ASP A 169 17.43 1.11 0.41
N GLU A 170 16.43 1.69 -0.29
CA GLU A 170 16.55 2.02 -1.72
C GLU A 170 17.62 3.10 -1.95
N ALA A 171 17.63 4.17 -1.17
CA ALA A 171 18.64 5.22 -1.28
C ALA A 171 20.07 4.66 -1.08
N ARG A 172 20.26 3.79 -0.09
CA ARG A 172 21.53 3.10 0.18
C ARG A 172 21.95 2.20 -0.98
N ALA A 173 21.03 1.40 -1.51
CA ALA A 173 21.29 0.53 -2.65
C ALA A 173 21.71 1.30 -3.92
N ASN A 174 21.35 2.58 -4.00
CA ASN A 174 21.70 3.47 -5.11
C ASN A 174 22.88 4.41 -4.79
N GLY A 175 23.69 4.07 -3.79
CA GLY A 175 25.00 4.70 -3.57
C GLY A 175 25.02 5.81 -2.54
N LEU A 176 23.93 6.06 -1.82
CA LEU A 176 23.98 6.93 -0.64
C LEU A 176 24.78 6.22 0.46
N ALA A 177 25.90 6.82 0.89
CA ALA A 177 26.78 6.19 1.86
C ALA A 177 26.18 6.22 3.28
N ASP A 178 26.47 5.19 4.06
CA ASP A 178 26.02 5.07 5.45
C ASP A 178 26.51 6.21 6.36
N THR A 179 27.58 6.90 5.96
CA THR A 179 28.18 8.05 6.66
C THR A 179 27.62 9.41 6.22
N GLU A 180 26.77 9.46 5.21
CA GLU A 180 26.15 10.72 4.78
C GLU A 180 25.26 11.29 5.88
N GLU A 181 25.38 12.59 6.12
CA GLU A 181 24.58 13.31 7.10
C GLU A 181 23.23 13.71 6.52
N LEU A 182 22.17 13.39 7.27
CA LEU A 182 20.79 13.74 7.01
C LEU A 182 20.35 14.81 8.01
N GLU A 183 19.80 15.90 7.50
CA GLU A 183 19.17 16.93 8.31
C GLU A 183 17.69 16.60 8.49
N VAL A 184 17.30 16.33 9.73
CA VAL A 184 15.93 16.04 10.13
C VAL A 184 15.52 17.03 11.22
N PHE A 185 14.22 17.14 11.53
CA PHE A 185 13.74 18.14 12.48
C PHE A 185 14.56 18.14 13.79
N ASP A 186 15.23 19.27 14.03
CA ASP A 186 16.07 19.58 15.20
C ASP A 186 17.27 18.64 15.45
N GLN A 187 17.67 17.82 14.47
CA GLN A 187 18.80 16.92 14.62
C GLN A 187 19.48 16.58 13.28
N THR A 188 20.78 16.33 13.35
CA THR A 188 21.55 15.75 12.24
C THR A 188 21.92 14.32 12.63
N MET A 189 21.78 13.38 11.70
CA MET A 189 22.16 11.99 11.92
C MET A 189 22.72 11.36 10.64
N THR A 190 23.52 10.32 10.76
CA THR A 190 23.98 9.59 9.57
C THR A 190 22.88 8.71 8.99
N VAL A 191 22.99 8.34 7.71
CA VAL A 191 22.11 7.34 7.07
C VAL A 191 22.07 6.03 7.87
N ARG A 192 23.20 5.59 8.41
CA ARG A 192 23.26 4.41 9.29
C ARG A 192 22.43 4.60 10.55
N ASP A 193 22.63 5.72 11.26
CA ASP A 193 21.92 5.98 12.52
C ASP A 193 20.41 6.10 12.29
N ALA A 194 20.00 6.75 11.20
CA ALA A 194 18.60 6.84 10.80
C ALA A 194 17.99 5.45 10.61
N ARG A 195 18.71 4.55 9.91
CA ARG A 195 18.26 3.18 9.70
C ARG A 195 18.10 2.41 11.01
N GLU A 196 19.09 2.48 11.88
CA GLU A 196 19.07 1.83 13.19
C GLU A 196 17.88 2.31 14.03
N GLN A 197 17.63 3.63 14.05
CA GLN A 197 16.50 4.20 14.78
C GLN A 197 15.14 3.81 14.18
N ILE A 198 14.98 3.80 12.86
CA ILE A 198 13.75 3.32 12.21
C ILE A 198 13.48 1.86 12.59
N VAL A 199 14.50 0.99 12.53
CA VAL A 199 14.37 -0.43 12.91
C VAL A 199 14.02 -0.59 14.39
N TYR A 200 14.64 0.19 15.26
CA TYR A 200 14.30 0.22 16.69
C TYR A 200 12.84 0.58 16.92
N ILE A 201 12.38 1.71 16.35
CA ILE A 201 11.00 2.18 16.49
C ILE A 201 10.03 1.11 15.96
N GLN A 202 10.27 0.54 14.79
CA GLN A 202 9.44 -0.53 14.23
C GLN A 202 9.33 -1.74 15.17
N THR A 203 10.45 -2.15 15.76
CA THR A 203 10.50 -3.29 16.68
C THR A 203 9.64 -3.03 17.91
N GLU A 204 9.76 -1.85 18.51
CA GLU A 204 8.96 -1.50 19.69
C GLU A 204 7.47 -1.29 19.37
N ILE A 205 7.15 -0.67 18.22
CA ILE A 205 5.78 -0.55 17.72
C ILE A 205 5.16 -1.94 17.49
N SER A 206 5.92 -2.90 16.97
CA SER A 206 5.45 -4.29 16.82
C SER A 206 5.07 -4.89 18.17
N LYS A 207 5.92 -4.73 19.20
CA LYS A 207 5.61 -5.21 20.55
C LYS A 207 4.35 -4.56 21.12
N ILE A 208 4.12 -3.28 20.84
CA ILE A 208 2.89 -2.57 21.26
C ILE A 208 1.67 -3.14 20.53
N ASN A 209 1.75 -3.35 19.21
CA ASN A 209 0.68 -3.99 18.44
C ASN A 209 0.37 -5.40 18.96
N ASP A 210 1.39 -6.21 19.23
CA ASP A 210 1.23 -7.57 19.77
C ASP A 210 0.52 -7.55 21.13
N LYS A 211 0.84 -6.57 21.99
CA LYS A 211 0.13 -6.37 23.27
C LYS A 211 -1.35 -6.03 23.06
N PHE A 212 -1.69 -5.19 22.09
CA PHE A 212 -3.09 -4.87 21.79
C PHE A 212 -3.83 -6.06 21.20
N VAL A 213 -3.22 -6.79 20.27
CA VAL A 213 -3.78 -8.03 19.70
C VAL A 213 -4.00 -9.07 20.79
N ALA A 214 -3.03 -9.27 21.69
CA ALA A 214 -3.18 -10.21 22.81
C ALA A 214 -4.29 -9.79 23.78
N LYS A 215 -4.45 -8.50 24.06
CA LYS A 215 -5.55 -7.98 24.91
C LYS A 215 -6.92 -8.21 24.26
N GLU A 216 -7.06 -7.94 22.97
CA GLU A 216 -8.30 -8.22 22.24
C GLU A 216 -8.59 -9.72 22.19
N GLU A 217 -7.58 -10.53 21.89
CA GLU A 217 -7.71 -11.98 21.87
C GLU A 217 -8.15 -12.53 23.23
N ALA A 218 -7.59 -12.01 24.34
CA ALA A 218 -8.00 -12.37 25.68
C ALA A 218 -9.45 -11.95 26.01
N LEU A 219 -9.92 -10.81 25.48
CA LEU A 219 -11.30 -10.36 25.64
C LEU A 219 -12.29 -11.27 24.89
N TYR A 220 -11.94 -11.72 23.68
CA TYR A 220 -12.85 -12.47 22.81
C TYR A 220 -12.72 -14.00 22.93
N ALA A 221 -11.62 -14.52 23.47
CA ALA A 221 -11.41 -15.95 23.64
C ALA A 221 -12.53 -16.64 24.46
N PRO A 222 -13.03 -16.08 25.58
CA PRO A 222 -14.14 -16.68 26.33
C PRO A 222 -15.43 -16.81 25.51
N PHE A 223 -15.71 -15.86 24.62
CA PHE A 223 -16.88 -15.92 23.74
C PHE A 223 -16.73 -17.02 22.71
N ARG A 224 -15.58 -17.11 22.03
CA ARG A 224 -15.32 -18.20 21.07
C ARG A 224 -15.36 -19.57 21.73
N ALA A 225 -14.87 -19.71 22.96
CA ALA A 225 -14.93 -20.95 23.72
C ALA A 225 -16.37 -21.39 24.07
N ALA A 226 -17.29 -20.45 24.27
CA ALA A 226 -18.69 -20.75 24.57
C ALA A 226 -19.54 -21.08 23.31
N LEU A 227 -18.99 -20.91 22.11
CA LEU A 227 -19.71 -21.01 20.84
C LEU A 227 -19.17 -22.15 19.99
N SER A 228 -20.04 -22.70 19.13
CA SER A 228 -19.66 -23.68 18.11
C SER A 228 -20.55 -23.52 16.87
N GLY A 229 -20.27 -24.29 15.82
CA GLY A 229 -21.08 -24.31 14.60
C GLY A 229 -21.28 -22.94 13.97
N ASP A 230 -22.52 -22.66 13.53
CA ASP A 230 -22.87 -21.44 12.82
C ASP A 230 -22.74 -20.19 13.70
N LYS A 231 -22.99 -20.31 15.01
CA LYS A 231 -22.79 -19.20 15.94
C LYS A 231 -21.32 -18.77 16.02
N LEU A 232 -20.40 -19.73 16.12
CA LEU A 232 -18.96 -19.42 16.12
C LEU A 232 -18.52 -18.84 14.77
N ALA A 233 -19.01 -19.39 13.66
CA ALA A 233 -18.71 -18.89 12.32
C ALA A 233 -19.21 -17.46 12.11
N LEU A 234 -20.44 -17.14 12.55
CA LEU A 234 -20.99 -15.79 12.50
C LEU A 234 -20.23 -14.83 13.43
N TYR A 235 -19.89 -15.28 14.63
CA TYR A 235 -19.14 -14.47 15.60
C TYR A 235 -17.79 -14.01 15.03
N ASN A 236 -17.02 -14.94 14.47
CA ASN A 236 -15.71 -14.68 13.90
C ASN A 236 -15.74 -13.85 12.61
N SER A 237 -16.80 -13.98 11.81
CA SER A 237 -16.88 -13.28 10.52
C SER A 237 -17.42 -11.85 10.61
N ARG A 238 -18.24 -11.54 11.63
CA ARG A 238 -18.98 -10.26 11.66
C ARG A 238 -19.11 -9.62 13.04
N MET A 239 -19.28 -10.42 14.08
CA MET A 239 -19.83 -9.90 15.34
C MET A 239 -18.78 -9.55 16.40
N TYR A 240 -17.53 -10.01 16.27
CA TYR A 240 -16.51 -9.74 17.29
C TYR A 240 -16.20 -8.24 17.49
N MET A 241 -16.53 -7.39 16.51
CA MET A 241 -16.30 -5.93 16.56
C MET A 241 -17.55 -5.10 16.89
N ALA A 242 -18.74 -5.70 16.95
CA ALA A 242 -20.01 -4.98 17.08
C ALA A 242 -20.80 -5.44 18.31
N GLY A 243 -21.63 -4.55 18.85
CA GLY A 243 -22.60 -4.94 19.87
C GLY A 243 -23.66 -5.88 19.28
N VAL A 244 -23.78 -7.10 19.81
CA VAL A 244 -24.82 -8.06 19.39
C VAL A 244 -26.02 -7.98 20.31
N TYR A 245 -27.20 -7.90 19.73
CA TYR A 245 -28.45 -7.80 20.47
C TYR A 245 -29.24 -9.10 20.37
N GLY A 246 -29.78 -9.55 21.50
CA GLY A 246 -30.73 -10.65 21.56
C GLY A 246 -32.17 -10.18 21.36
N ALA A 247 -33.10 -11.09 21.66
CA ALA A 247 -34.53 -10.81 21.59
C ALA A 247 -34.90 -9.55 22.41
N GLY A 248 -35.76 -8.72 21.85
CA GLY A 248 -36.21 -7.47 22.47
C GLY A 248 -35.16 -6.34 22.49
N GLY A 249 -34.03 -6.49 21.79
CA GLY A 249 -33.00 -5.45 21.69
C GLY A 249 -32.05 -5.42 22.88
N ARG A 250 -31.96 -6.53 23.64
CA ARG A 250 -31.06 -6.65 24.78
C ARG A 250 -29.63 -6.90 24.31
N LEU A 251 -28.70 -6.01 24.64
CA LEU A 251 -27.28 -6.24 24.35
C LEU A 251 -26.80 -7.50 25.07
N LEU A 252 -26.21 -8.43 24.32
CA LEU A 252 -25.55 -9.61 24.83
C LEU A 252 -24.14 -9.22 25.28
N LYS A 253 -23.78 -9.51 26.53
CA LYS A 253 -22.54 -9.04 27.17
C LYS A 253 -21.65 -10.17 27.66
N THR A 254 -22.19 -11.38 27.86
CA THR A 254 -21.42 -12.51 28.41
C THR A 254 -21.41 -13.71 27.45
N PRO A 255 -20.38 -14.59 27.51
CA PRO A 255 -20.32 -15.79 26.68
C PRO A 255 -21.58 -16.68 26.80
N ALA A 256 -22.13 -16.82 28.01
CA ALA A 256 -23.34 -17.58 28.26
C ALA A 256 -24.57 -16.98 27.56
N GLU A 257 -24.69 -15.66 27.53
CA GLU A 257 -25.79 -14.98 26.84
C GLU A 257 -25.73 -15.16 25.32
N TYR A 258 -24.53 -15.09 24.73
CA TYR A 258 -24.35 -15.40 23.31
C TYR A 258 -24.75 -16.85 23.00
N ALA A 259 -24.25 -17.81 23.79
CA ALA A 259 -24.56 -19.22 23.63
C ALA A 259 -26.07 -19.51 23.77
N ALA A 260 -26.72 -18.93 24.77
CA ALA A 260 -28.14 -19.18 25.07
C ALA A 260 -29.11 -18.42 24.15
N SER A 261 -28.73 -17.27 23.57
CA SER A 261 -29.67 -16.44 22.82
C SER A 261 -30.16 -17.14 21.54
N PRO A 262 -31.48 -17.30 21.32
CA PRO A 262 -32.01 -17.93 20.11
C PRO A 262 -32.00 -16.99 18.89
N VAL A 263 -31.75 -15.70 19.10
CA VAL A 263 -31.65 -14.69 18.04
C VAL A 263 -30.46 -13.79 18.33
N TRP A 264 -29.66 -13.50 17.31
CA TRP A 264 -28.63 -12.46 17.34
C TRP A 264 -28.99 -11.44 16.29
N CYS A 265 -28.90 -10.16 16.63
CA CYS A 265 -29.11 -9.09 15.69
C CYS A 265 -27.98 -8.06 15.77
N GLU A 266 -27.63 -7.50 14.63
CA GLU A 266 -26.81 -6.29 14.51
C GLU A 266 -27.66 -5.20 13.86
N TRP A 267 -27.38 -3.95 14.21
CA TRP A 267 -28.08 -2.82 13.60
C TRP A 267 -27.12 -1.68 13.30
N SER A 268 -27.47 -0.89 12.28
CA SER A 268 -26.72 0.28 11.84
C SER A 268 -27.66 1.46 11.64
N VAL A 269 -27.10 2.67 11.60
CA VAL A 269 -27.82 3.92 11.33
C VAL A 269 -27.19 4.60 10.13
N ASP A 270 -28.02 4.93 9.14
CA ASP A 270 -27.64 5.87 8.10
C ASP A 270 -28.08 7.28 8.50
N ARG A 271 -27.10 8.16 8.71
CA ARG A 271 -27.29 9.58 9.04
C ARG A 271 -27.00 10.50 7.85
N ASN A 272 -26.54 9.95 6.72
CA ASN A 272 -26.17 10.70 5.53
C ASN A 272 -27.37 10.90 4.59
N SER A 273 -28.45 10.15 4.79
CA SER A 273 -29.72 10.34 4.10
C SER A 273 -30.50 11.57 4.63
N LEU A 274 -31.39 12.12 3.80
CA LEU A 274 -32.30 13.23 4.16
C LEU A 274 -33.10 12.97 5.44
N VAL A 275 -33.37 11.71 5.72
CA VAL A 275 -34.00 11.24 6.96
C VAL A 275 -33.10 10.17 7.56
N THR A 276 -32.83 10.27 8.86
CA THR A 276 -32.09 9.22 9.58
C THR A 276 -32.89 7.92 9.56
N THR A 277 -32.26 6.84 9.15
CA THR A 277 -32.87 5.51 9.11
C THR A 277 -31.99 4.50 9.83
N TRP A 278 -32.62 3.47 10.40
CA TRP A 278 -31.93 2.32 10.95
C TRP A 278 -32.16 1.10 10.07
N SER A 279 -31.19 0.18 10.07
CA SER A 279 -31.31 -1.15 9.49
C SER A 279 -30.88 -2.20 10.52
N LEU A 280 -31.52 -3.35 10.50
CA LEU A 280 -31.37 -4.45 11.46
C LEU A 280 -31.30 -5.76 10.68
N GLY A 281 -30.26 -6.55 10.90
CA GLY A 281 -30.14 -7.93 10.43
C GLY A 281 -30.21 -8.88 11.62
N CYS A 282 -31.11 -9.87 11.59
CA CYS A 282 -31.27 -10.87 12.65
C CYS A 282 -31.05 -12.29 12.12
N TRP A 283 -30.25 -13.06 12.87
CA TRP A 283 -30.01 -14.48 12.66
C TRP A 283 -30.68 -15.28 13.76
N HIS A 284 -31.46 -16.28 13.37
CA HIS A 284 -32.16 -17.18 14.28
C HIS A 284 -31.40 -18.48 14.44
N PHE A 285 -31.42 -19.03 15.63
CA PHE A 285 -30.68 -20.23 15.99
C PHE A 285 -31.55 -21.24 16.74
N LYS A 286 -31.33 -22.52 16.43
CA LYS A 286 -31.75 -23.64 17.27
C LYS A 286 -30.49 -24.25 17.89
N GLY A 287 -30.19 -23.89 19.13
CA GLY A 287 -28.90 -24.19 19.75
C GLY A 287 -27.77 -23.38 19.08
N MET A 288 -26.82 -24.09 18.46
CA MET A 288 -25.65 -23.51 17.79
C MET A 288 -25.79 -23.40 16.27
N THR A 289 -26.89 -23.91 15.72
CA THR A 289 -27.15 -23.98 14.27
C THR A 289 -28.12 -22.89 13.85
N ARG A 290 -27.80 -22.20 12.76
CA ARG A 290 -28.65 -21.18 12.18
C ARG A 290 -29.88 -21.83 11.56
N VAL A 291 -31.04 -21.22 11.74
CA VAL A 291 -32.30 -21.65 11.13
C VAL A 291 -32.86 -20.55 10.24
N GLY A 292 -33.13 -20.89 8.98
CA GLY A 292 -33.66 -19.95 8.00
C GLY A 292 -32.67 -18.90 7.51
N ASP A 293 -33.20 -17.96 6.74
CA ASP A 293 -32.48 -16.82 6.19
C ASP A 293 -32.37 -15.68 7.21
N VAL A 294 -31.46 -14.74 6.92
CA VAL A 294 -31.31 -13.52 7.73
C VAL A 294 -32.55 -12.65 7.59
N VAL A 295 -33.16 -12.30 8.71
CA VAL A 295 -34.32 -11.40 8.73
C VAL A 295 -33.83 -9.96 8.76
N ASN A 296 -34.06 -9.25 7.67
CA ASN A 296 -33.72 -7.83 7.56
C ASN A 296 -34.93 -6.94 7.85
N ARG A 297 -34.71 -5.86 8.60
CA ARG A 297 -35.73 -4.84 8.89
C ARG A 297 -35.10 -3.46 8.84
N SER A 298 -35.90 -2.46 8.54
CA SER A 298 -35.47 -1.07 8.55
C SER A 298 -36.62 -0.17 8.97
N GLY A 299 -36.29 1.06 9.34
CA GLY A 299 -37.27 2.07 9.69
C GLY A 299 -36.66 3.44 9.86
N VAL A 300 -37.53 4.42 10.08
CA VAL A 300 -37.14 5.81 10.34
C VAL A 300 -36.69 5.97 11.79
N GLY A 301 -35.73 6.86 12.00
CA GLY A 301 -35.20 7.24 13.30
C GLY A 301 -33.81 6.67 13.57
N SER A 302 -33.27 7.02 14.73
CA SER A 302 -31.90 6.67 15.11
C SER A 302 -31.77 5.36 15.86
N THR A 303 -32.88 4.70 16.23
CA THR A 303 -32.86 3.47 17.04
C THR A 303 -34.03 2.56 16.66
N PRO A 304 -33.80 1.27 16.36
CA PRO A 304 -34.87 0.30 16.14
C PRO A 304 -35.72 0.09 17.41
N PRO A 305 -37.05 -0.06 17.28
CA PRO A 305 -37.89 -0.43 18.41
C PRO A 305 -37.58 -1.85 18.88
N SER A 306 -37.78 -2.16 20.17
CA SER A 306 -37.52 -3.50 20.74
C SER A 306 -38.26 -4.63 20.01
N SER A 307 -39.47 -4.35 19.49
CA SER A 307 -40.27 -5.29 18.69
C SER A 307 -39.62 -5.67 17.35
N ALA A 308 -38.65 -4.88 16.87
CA ALA A 308 -37.88 -5.21 15.69
C ALA A 308 -36.89 -6.38 15.93
N PHE A 309 -36.46 -6.61 17.17
CA PHE A 309 -35.50 -7.66 17.56
C PHE A 309 -36.22 -8.97 17.93
N ARG A 310 -36.83 -9.62 16.95
CA ARG A 310 -37.49 -10.92 17.11
C ARG A 310 -37.16 -11.82 15.95
#